data_AF-A0A0L8VP90-F1
#
_entry.id   AF-A0A0L8VP90-F1
#
_cell.length_a   1.000
_cell.length_b   1.000
_cell.length_c   1.000
_cell.angle_alpha   90.00
_cell.angle_beta   90.00
_cell.angle_gamma   90.00
#
_symmetry.space_group_name_H-M   'P 1'
#
loop_
_entity.id
_entity.type
_entity.pdbx_description
1 polymer ?
#
loop_
_entity_poly.entity_id
_entity_poly.type
_entity_poly.pdbx_seq_one_letter_code
_entity_poly.pdbx_strand_id
1 'polypeptide(L)'
;MDGNHRFTPDSKEFNTVVKSKESSTGRNPYQTPPLEHNGTHHQTNYSRKKTNLAIIISNFLSEISRPLSNGKINNSTHNILKFLNEVLKRSKCSKENAVLATFYFQKIHQSRGVRDESSLPEFSHCSRRIFLCCLILSHKFLNDNTYSMKNWQIISGLHAKDLSLMERWCLGKLNYELAIPYDEFLLWETNTLMKAKLRVGTPANAPVKRPRESDNDYDANSWKQIKSC
;
A
#
# COMPACT_ATOMS: atom_id res chain seq x y z
N MET A 1 28.54 66.43 -18.75
CA MET A 1 28.94 65.66 -17.55
C MET A 1 28.11 64.38 -17.55
N ASP A 2 28.18 63.55 -18.59
CA ASP A 2 29.27 62.62 -18.96
C ASP A 2 29.40 61.44 -18.00
N GLY A 3 29.30 60.22 -18.55
CA GLY A 3 30.00 59.05 -17.98
C GLY A 3 29.23 57.75 -17.88
N ASN A 4 29.13 57.01 -19.00
CA ASN A 4 29.12 55.54 -19.01
C ASN A 4 30.29 54.99 -18.17
N HIS A 5 30.12 53.85 -17.46
CA HIS A 5 30.76 52.60 -17.89
C HIS A 5 30.47 51.40 -16.97
N ARG A 6 30.19 50.30 -17.68
CA ARG A 6 30.13 48.89 -17.29
C ARG A 6 31.52 48.41 -16.81
N PHE A 7 31.58 47.61 -15.74
CA PHE A 7 32.73 46.77 -15.41
C PHE A 7 32.27 45.40 -14.87
N THR A 8 32.59 44.35 -15.63
CA THR A 8 32.63 42.94 -15.25
C THR A 8 34.04 42.45 -15.57
N PRO A 9 34.74 41.73 -14.67
CA PRO A 9 35.94 41.01 -15.03
C PRO A 9 35.65 39.54 -15.37
N ASP A 10 36.35 39.13 -16.42
CA ASP A 10 36.45 37.83 -17.09
C ASP A 10 37.37 36.85 -16.34
N SER A 11 37.18 35.54 -16.57
CA SER A 11 38.18 34.48 -16.32
C SER A 11 37.85 33.23 -17.16
N LYS A 12 38.30 33.24 -18.43
CA LYS A 12 39.14 32.22 -19.12
C LYS A 12 38.90 30.74 -18.79
N GLU A 13 38.34 29.98 -19.74
CA GLU A 13 39.03 29.12 -20.74
C GLU A 13 39.69 27.85 -20.18
N PHE A 14 39.24 26.66 -20.62
CA PHE A 14 40.12 25.55 -21.05
C PHE A 14 39.39 24.55 -21.97
N ASN A 15 39.80 24.60 -23.23
CA ASN A 15 39.92 23.61 -24.31
C ASN A 15 39.20 22.24 -24.31
N THR A 16 38.57 22.04 -25.47
CA THR A 16 38.35 20.81 -26.27
C THR A 16 39.56 19.89 -26.46
N VAL A 17 39.35 18.56 -26.46
CA VAL A 17 40.14 17.57 -27.22
C VAL A 17 39.22 16.48 -27.82
N VAL A 18 39.57 16.10 -29.06
CA VAL A 18 38.87 15.21 -30.00
C VAL A 18 39.54 13.81 -30.05
N LYS A 19 38.71 12.76 -30.07
CA LYS A 19 38.75 11.46 -30.81
C LYS A 19 40.08 10.70 -31.04
N SER A 20 40.07 9.41 -30.73
CA SER A 20 40.68 8.36 -31.59
C SER A 20 40.05 6.98 -31.35
N LYS A 21 40.08 6.18 -32.41
CA LYS A 21 39.41 4.89 -32.67
C LYS A 21 40.51 3.96 -33.13
N GLU A 22 40.67 2.78 -32.54
CA GLU A 22 41.56 1.76 -33.11
C GLU A 22 41.08 0.34 -32.81
N SER A 23 41.17 -0.47 -33.86
CA SER A 23 40.76 -1.86 -34.00
C SER A 23 41.99 -2.70 -34.27
N SER A 24 42.15 -3.85 -33.60
CA SER A 24 42.99 -4.92 -34.15
C SER A 24 42.58 -6.28 -33.61
N THR A 25 42.01 -7.06 -34.53
CA THR A 25 41.76 -8.50 -34.47
C THR A 25 43.06 -9.28 -34.61
N GLY A 26 43.32 -10.24 -33.73
CA GLY A 26 44.28 -11.32 -33.93
C GLY A 26 43.63 -12.65 -33.54
N ARG A 27 43.11 -13.40 -34.52
CA ARG A 27 42.65 -14.79 -34.34
C ARG A 27 43.86 -15.71 -34.48
N ASN A 28 44.09 -16.57 -33.50
CA ASN A 28 44.99 -17.73 -33.61
C ASN A 28 44.19 -18.90 -34.23
N PRO A 29 44.70 -19.68 -35.21
CA PRO A 29 43.87 -20.42 -36.16
C PRO A 29 43.56 -21.89 -35.86
N TYR A 30 43.85 -22.43 -34.67
CA TYR A 30 43.58 -23.86 -34.42
C TYR A 30 43.20 -24.16 -32.96
N GLN A 31 41.89 -24.31 -32.69
CA GLN A 31 41.35 -25.33 -31.76
C GLN A 31 39.81 -25.34 -31.72
N THR A 32 39.22 -26.50 -31.99
CA THR A 32 37.84 -26.91 -31.66
C THR A 32 37.85 -28.43 -31.45
N PRO A 33 36.93 -29.04 -30.66
CA PRO A 33 36.48 -28.79 -29.28
C PRO A 33 36.59 -30.09 -28.41
N PRO A 34 36.08 -30.11 -27.17
CA PRO A 34 34.99 -31.05 -26.93
C PRO A 34 33.72 -30.40 -26.39
N LEU A 35 32.59 -31.00 -26.77
CA LEU A 35 31.23 -30.72 -26.32
C LEU A 35 31.08 -30.98 -24.82
N GLU A 36 30.73 -29.94 -24.06
CA GLU A 36 30.29 -30.07 -22.67
C GLU A 36 28.92 -29.39 -22.50
N HIS A 37 28.13 -30.03 -21.66
CA HIS A 37 26.68 -30.06 -21.65
C HIS A 37 26.00 -28.72 -21.29
N ASN A 38 24.76 -28.58 -21.77
CA ASN A 38 23.78 -27.59 -21.32
C ASN A 38 23.64 -27.58 -19.79
N GLY A 39 24.39 -26.71 -19.13
CA GLY A 39 24.05 -26.20 -17.82
C GLY A 39 23.14 -24.99 -18.01
N THR A 40 21.83 -25.20 -17.96
CA THR A 40 20.86 -24.12 -17.73
C THR A 40 21.22 -23.46 -16.41
N HIS A 41 22.04 -22.41 -16.48
CA HIS A 41 22.09 -21.39 -15.45
C HIS A 41 20.72 -20.71 -15.47
N HIS A 42 19.76 -21.30 -14.76
CA HIS A 42 18.64 -20.57 -14.24
C HIS A 42 19.24 -19.54 -13.28
N GLN A 43 19.64 -18.39 -13.83
CA GLN A 43 19.59 -17.15 -13.08
C GLN A 43 18.15 -17.06 -12.62
N THR A 44 17.89 -17.55 -11.40
CA THR A 44 16.72 -17.17 -10.66
C THR A 44 16.89 -15.68 -10.49
N ASN A 45 16.36 -14.93 -11.46
CA ASN A 45 15.97 -13.57 -11.28
C ASN A 45 14.89 -13.62 -10.19
N TYR A 46 15.34 -13.76 -8.93
CA TYR A 46 14.66 -13.15 -7.82
C TYR A 46 14.77 -11.66 -8.07
N SER A 47 13.95 -11.19 -9.02
CA SER A 47 13.48 -9.83 -9.08
C SER A 47 12.88 -9.63 -7.70
N ARG A 48 13.70 -9.08 -6.79
CA ARG A 48 13.30 -8.66 -5.46
C ARG A 48 12.22 -7.63 -5.72
N LYS A 49 10.98 -8.08 -5.88
CA LYS A 49 9.84 -7.24 -6.22
C LYS A 49 9.86 -6.14 -5.17
N LYS A 50 10.24 -4.92 -5.56
CA LYS A 50 10.17 -3.77 -4.66
C LYS A 50 8.71 -3.71 -4.20
N THR A 51 8.47 -4.04 -2.93
CA THR A 51 7.13 -4.02 -2.37
C THR A 51 6.69 -2.58 -2.35
N ASN A 52 5.76 -2.23 -3.22
CA ASN A 52 5.20 -0.88 -3.28
C ASN A 52 4.47 -0.59 -1.96
N LEU A 53 4.76 0.55 -1.35
CA LEU A 53 4.14 1.01 -0.10
C LEU A 53 2.60 0.91 -0.16
N ALA A 54 2.00 1.22 -1.30
CA ALA A 54 0.56 1.12 -1.53
C ALA A 54 0.03 -0.31 -1.34
N ILE A 55 0.81 -1.35 -1.70
CA ILE A 55 0.42 -2.75 -1.50
C ILE A 55 0.35 -3.07 -0.01
N ILE A 56 1.36 -2.67 0.75
CA ILE A 56 1.41 -2.89 2.21
C ILE A 56 0.20 -2.23 2.87
N ILE A 57 0.01 -0.95 2.57
CA ILE A 57 -1.07 -0.14 3.10
C ILE A 57 -2.42 -0.78 2.70
N SER A 58 -2.62 -1.18 1.44
CA SER A 58 -3.87 -1.81 1.01
C SER A 58 -4.24 -3.08 1.78
N ASN A 59 -3.27 -3.97 2.03
CA ASN A 59 -3.48 -5.18 2.83
C ASN A 59 -3.82 -4.81 4.27
N PHE A 60 -3.05 -3.90 4.86
CA PHE A 60 -3.26 -3.44 6.23
C PHE A 60 -4.67 -2.85 6.44
N LEU A 61 -5.11 -1.98 5.52
CA LEU A 61 -6.46 -1.42 5.58
C LEU A 61 -7.55 -2.48 5.37
N SER A 62 -7.35 -3.41 4.43
CA SER A 62 -8.32 -4.48 4.17
C SER A 62 -8.53 -5.34 5.42
N GLU A 63 -7.45 -5.66 6.14
CA GLU A 63 -7.54 -6.42 7.40
C GLU A 63 -8.29 -5.68 8.49
N ILE A 64 -7.97 -4.40 8.73
CA ILE A 64 -8.63 -3.59 9.77
C ILE A 64 -10.11 -3.31 9.44
N SER A 65 -10.44 -3.14 8.16
CA SER A 65 -11.81 -2.81 7.73
C SER A 65 -12.66 -4.01 7.32
N ARG A 66 -12.13 -5.24 7.45
CA ARG A 66 -12.85 -6.48 7.15
C ARG A 66 -14.21 -6.58 7.86
N PRO A 67 -14.34 -6.28 9.18
CA PRO A 67 -15.64 -6.38 9.88
C PRO A 67 -16.69 -5.39 9.38
N LEU A 68 -16.28 -4.33 8.68
CA LEU A 68 -17.15 -3.26 8.20
C LEU A 68 -17.56 -3.46 6.73
N SER A 69 -17.07 -4.52 6.09
CA SER A 69 -17.42 -4.84 4.71
C SER A 69 -18.83 -5.40 4.67
N ASN A 70 -19.62 -4.98 3.69
CA ASN A 70 -20.99 -5.47 3.47
C ASN A 70 -21.27 -5.54 1.96
N GLY A 71 -22.48 -5.98 1.58
CA GLY A 71 -22.86 -6.13 0.17
C GLY A 71 -22.74 -4.84 -0.67
N LYS A 72 -22.81 -3.66 -0.04
CA LYS A 72 -22.65 -2.35 -0.70
C LYS A 72 -21.20 -1.84 -0.65
N ILE A 73 -20.47 -2.15 0.43
CA ILE A 73 -19.14 -1.61 0.72
C ILE A 73 -18.09 -2.71 0.64
N ASN A 74 -17.36 -2.72 -0.47
CA ASN A 74 -16.26 -3.65 -0.71
C ASN A 74 -14.91 -3.02 -0.31
N ASN A 75 -14.39 -3.46 0.83
CA ASN A 75 -13.07 -3.09 1.35
C ASN A 75 -11.97 -4.11 1.00
N SER A 76 -12.07 -4.82 -0.12
CA SER A 76 -11.01 -5.72 -0.57
C SER A 76 -9.70 -4.99 -0.86
N THR A 77 -8.58 -5.67 -0.60
CA THR A 77 -7.22 -5.21 -0.96
C THR A 77 -7.14 -4.65 -2.37
N HIS A 78 -7.73 -5.32 -3.37
CA HIS A 78 -7.67 -4.88 -4.77
C HIS A 78 -8.26 -3.49 -4.98
N ASN A 79 -9.47 -3.25 -4.47
CA ASN A 79 -10.14 -1.96 -4.59
C ASN A 79 -9.42 -0.85 -3.84
N ILE A 80 -8.89 -1.16 -2.65
CA ILE A 80 -8.10 -0.22 -1.86
C ILE A 80 -6.80 0.11 -2.59
N LEU A 81 -6.07 -0.88 -3.09
CA LEU A 81 -4.81 -0.68 -3.81
C LEU A 81 -4.99 0.19 -5.06
N LYS A 82 -6.03 -0.07 -5.85
CA LYS A 82 -6.36 0.76 -7.02
C LYS A 82 -6.58 2.22 -6.60
N PHE A 83 -7.36 2.45 -5.56
CA PHE A 83 -7.57 3.78 -5.01
C PHE A 83 -6.28 4.42 -4.49
N LEU A 84 -5.44 3.69 -3.75
CA LEU A 84 -4.19 4.21 -3.19
C LEU A 84 -3.22 4.65 -4.29
N ASN A 85 -3.06 3.86 -5.35
CA ASN A 85 -2.20 4.22 -6.48
C ASN A 85 -2.66 5.52 -7.14
N GLU A 86 -3.98 5.72 -7.26
CA GLU A 86 -4.56 6.91 -7.89
C GLU A 86 -4.48 8.15 -6.99
N VAL A 87 -4.85 8.02 -5.72
CA VAL A 87 -4.91 9.17 -4.80
C VAL A 87 -3.51 9.65 -4.42
N LEU A 88 -2.58 8.76 -4.08
CA LEU A 88 -1.22 9.13 -3.69
C LEU A 88 -0.46 9.78 -4.86
N LYS A 89 -0.70 9.32 -6.08
CA LYS A 89 -0.15 9.91 -7.30
C LYS A 89 -0.69 11.32 -7.53
N ARG A 90 -2.01 11.53 -7.43
CA ARG A 90 -2.64 12.84 -7.70
C ARG A 90 -2.39 13.86 -6.59
N SER A 91 -2.33 13.43 -5.35
CA SER A 91 -2.11 14.32 -4.20
C SER A 91 -0.64 14.63 -3.93
N LYS A 92 0.30 14.06 -4.70
CA LYS A 92 1.75 14.24 -4.50
C LYS A 92 2.19 14.03 -3.04
N CYS A 93 1.50 13.13 -2.32
CA CYS A 93 1.81 12.85 -0.92
C CYS A 93 3.12 12.09 -0.80
N SER A 94 3.95 12.48 0.19
CA SER A 94 5.18 11.76 0.50
C SER A 94 4.90 10.40 1.16
N LYS A 95 5.96 9.60 1.35
CA LYS A 95 5.89 8.35 2.12
C LYS A 95 5.36 8.61 3.54
N GLU A 96 5.90 9.63 4.20
CA GLU A 96 5.57 10.03 5.57
C GLU A 96 4.09 10.34 5.68
N ASN A 97 3.53 11.07 4.70
CA ASN A 97 2.09 11.35 4.63
C ASN A 97 1.25 10.07 4.62
N ALA A 98 1.63 9.10 3.77
CA ALA A 98 0.90 7.84 3.63
C ALA A 98 1.02 6.95 4.88
N VAL A 99 2.20 6.89 5.51
CA VAL A 99 2.42 6.13 6.74
C VAL A 99 1.64 6.75 7.90
N LEU A 100 1.71 8.07 8.08
CA LEU A 100 0.96 8.78 9.13
C LEU A 100 -0.56 8.67 8.93
N ALA A 101 -1.04 8.74 7.68
CA ALA A 101 -2.44 8.48 7.37
C ALA A 101 -2.87 7.05 7.75
N THR A 102 -1.98 6.07 7.55
CA THR A 102 -2.23 4.67 7.94
C THR A 102 -2.29 4.52 9.46
N PHE A 103 -1.45 5.25 10.20
CA PHE A 103 -1.50 5.30 11.66
C PHE A 103 -2.83 5.87 12.16
N TYR A 104 -3.26 7.03 11.64
CA TYR A 104 -4.56 7.62 11.98
C TYR A 104 -5.72 6.68 11.67
N PHE A 105 -5.67 5.99 10.53
CA PHE A 105 -6.67 4.99 10.16
C PHE A 105 -6.79 3.89 11.24
N GLN A 106 -5.65 3.34 11.69
CA GLN A 106 -5.63 2.36 12.78
C GLN A 106 -6.24 2.93 14.06
N LYS A 107 -5.80 4.11 14.52
CA LYS A 107 -6.33 4.76 15.74
C LYS A 107 -7.86 4.92 15.68
N ILE A 108 -8.38 5.42 14.55
CA ILE A 108 -9.82 5.58 14.36
C ILE A 108 -10.55 4.24 14.50
N HIS A 109 -10.03 3.16 13.91
CA HIS A 109 -10.68 1.85 13.98
C HIS A 109 -10.56 1.19 15.36
N GLN A 110 -9.47 1.42 16.09
CA GLN A 110 -9.32 0.94 17.48
C GLN A 110 -10.34 1.60 18.43
N SER A 111 -10.62 2.90 18.24
CA SER A 111 -11.60 3.63 19.05
C SER A 111 -13.05 3.13 18.87
N ARG A 112 -13.33 2.33 17.83
CA ARG A 112 -14.68 1.83 17.52
C ARG A 112 -15.14 0.71 18.43
N GLY A 113 -14.22 -0.13 18.93
CA GLY A 113 -14.57 -1.31 19.73
C GLY A 113 -15.32 -1.00 21.05
N VAL A 114 -15.36 0.28 21.45
CA VAL A 114 -16.04 0.76 22.66
C VAL A 114 -17.47 1.27 22.37
N ARG A 115 -17.86 1.46 21.10
CA ARG A 115 -19.13 2.10 20.73
C ARG A 115 -20.01 1.19 19.88
N ASP A 116 -21.32 1.34 20.07
CA ASP A 116 -22.34 0.66 19.28
C ASP A 116 -22.20 0.99 17.78
N GLU A 117 -22.01 -0.05 16.98
CA GLU A 117 -21.77 0.00 15.53
C GLU A 117 -22.96 0.63 14.79
N SER A 118 -24.18 0.47 15.33
CA SER A 118 -25.42 0.99 14.78
C SER A 118 -25.46 2.53 14.69
N SER A 119 -24.65 3.22 15.50
CA SER A 119 -24.60 4.68 15.57
C SER A 119 -23.60 5.31 14.59
N LEU A 120 -22.83 4.50 13.85
CA LEU A 120 -21.77 5.00 12.98
C LEU A 120 -22.33 5.45 11.62
N PRO A 121 -21.86 6.57 11.06
CA PRO A 121 -22.25 6.98 9.73
C PRO A 121 -21.83 5.95 8.66
N GLU A 122 -22.67 5.69 7.67
CA GLU A 122 -22.42 4.71 6.60
C GLU A 122 -21.08 4.94 5.87
N PHE A 123 -20.71 6.20 5.62
CA PHE A 123 -19.43 6.52 4.98
C PHE A 123 -18.22 5.97 5.75
N SER A 124 -18.36 5.79 7.06
CA SER A 124 -17.28 5.35 7.94
C SER A 124 -16.94 3.87 7.77
N HIS A 125 -17.80 3.10 7.10
CA HIS A 125 -17.58 1.69 6.80
C HIS A 125 -16.71 1.54 5.54
N CYS A 126 -16.63 2.58 4.71
CA CYS A 126 -15.80 2.61 3.51
C CYS A 126 -14.35 3.00 3.87
N SER A 127 -13.44 2.02 3.83
CA SER A 127 -12.03 2.22 4.18
C SER A 127 -11.35 3.27 3.29
N ARG A 128 -11.72 3.36 2.01
CA ARG A 128 -11.19 4.38 1.09
C ARG A 128 -11.55 5.79 1.53
N ARG A 129 -12.78 6.03 2.00
CA ARG A 129 -13.24 7.34 2.48
C ARG A 129 -12.53 7.72 3.78
N ILE A 130 -12.44 6.79 4.73
CA ILE A 130 -11.73 7.05 5.99
C ILE A 130 -10.24 7.29 5.74
N PHE A 131 -9.59 6.49 4.89
CA PHE A 131 -8.18 6.70 4.55
C PHE A 131 -7.95 8.03 3.83
N LEU A 132 -8.83 8.41 2.89
CA LEU A 132 -8.75 9.73 2.24
C LEU A 132 -8.74 10.86 3.27
N CYS A 133 -9.63 10.79 4.27
CA CYS A 133 -9.68 11.79 5.33
C CYS A 133 -8.41 11.77 6.19
N CYS A 134 -7.90 10.58 6.54
CA CYS A 134 -6.63 10.45 7.25
C CYS A 134 -5.45 11.03 6.46
N LEU A 135 -5.46 10.86 5.14
CA LEU A 135 -4.45 11.41 4.23
C LEU A 135 -4.54 12.94 4.15
N ILE A 136 -5.75 13.50 4.11
CA ILE A 136 -5.97 14.94 4.18
C ILE A 136 -5.41 15.50 5.50
N LEU A 137 -5.73 14.86 6.63
CA LEU A 137 -5.24 15.28 7.95
C LEU A 137 -3.71 15.20 8.05
N SER A 138 -3.13 14.09 7.61
CA SER A 138 -1.69 13.89 7.54
C SER A 138 -1.00 14.96 6.69
N HIS A 139 -1.55 15.24 5.50
CA HIS A 139 -1.03 16.30 4.62
C HIS A 139 -1.17 17.68 5.24
N LYS A 140 -2.27 17.97 5.95
CA LYS A 140 -2.44 19.25 6.63
C LYS A 140 -1.48 19.42 7.81
N PHE A 141 -1.14 18.33 8.48
CA PHE A 141 -0.30 18.33 9.66
C PHE A 141 1.19 18.45 9.32
N LEU A 142 1.66 17.79 8.25
CA LEU A 142 3.08 17.72 7.91
C LEU A 142 3.58 18.82 6.98
N ASN A 143 2.69 19.58 6.33
CA ASN A 143 3.08 20.56 5.31
C ASN A 143 2.59 21.95 5.70
N ASP A 144 3.46 22.96 5.60
CA ASP A 144 3.08 24.36 5.83
C ASP A 144 2.06 24.86 4.79
N ASN A 145 2.23 24.40 3.54
CA ASN A 145 1.33 24.69 2.43
C ASN A 145 0.48 23.46 2.10
N THR A 146 -0.82 23.58 2.29
CA THR A 146 -1.76 22.45 2.20
C THR A 146 -2.82 22.69 1.14
N TYR A 147 -3.35 21.62 0.58
CA TYR A 147 -4.44 21.72 -0.38
C TYR A 147 -5.74 22.13 0.31
N SER A 148 -6.43 23.10 -0.30
CA SER A 148 -7.80 23.44 0.09
C SER A 148 -8.76 22.26 -0.14
N MET A 149 -9.93 22.29 0.48
CA MET A 149 -10.96 21.27 0.23
C MET A 149 -11.44 21.25 -1.23
N LYS A 150 -11.39 22.39 -1.94
CA LYS A 150 -11.68 22.44 -3.38
C LYS A 150 -10.64 21.65 -4.19
N ASN A 151 -9.36 21.74 -3.80
CA ASN A 151 -8.30 20.95 -4.44
C ASN A 151 -8.48 19.45 -4.14
N TRP A 152 -8.82 19.08 -2.90
CA TRP A 152 -9.11 17.69 -2.55
C TRP A 152 -10.35 17.13 -3.24
N GLN A 153 -11.35 17.97 -3.53
CA GLN A 153 -12.48 17.61 -4.37
C GLN A 153 -12.02 17.24 -5.79
N ILE A 154 -11.11 18.01 -6.40
CA ILE A 154 -10.55 17.70 -7.72
C ILE A 154 -9.74 16.39 -7.68
N ILE A 155 -8.95 16.18 -6.63
CA ILE A 155 -8.10 14.98 -6.48
C ILE A 155 -8.94 13.70 -6.29
N SER A 156 -9.99 13.76 -5.47
CA SER A 156 -10.77 12.58 -5.06
C SER A 156 -12.06 12.37 -5.84
N GLY A 157 -12.58 13.41 -6.49
CA GLY A 157 -13.90 13.41 -7.11
C GLY A 157 -15.08 13.55 -6.13
N LEU A 158 -14.82 13.74 -4.83
CA LEU A 158 -15.87 13.91 -3.81
C LEU A 158 -16.14 15.39 -3.54
N HIS A 159 -17.39 15.76 -3.26
CA HIS A 159 -17.73 17.15 -2.95
C HIS A 159 -16.98 17.66 -1.72
N ALA A 160 -16.49 18.91 -1.80
CA ALA A 160 -15.73 19.56 -0.73
C ALA A 160 -16.51 19.63 0.59
N LYS A 161 -17.85 19.76 0.53
CA LYS A 161 -18.72 19.73 1.71
C LYS A 161 -18.67 18.37 2.42
N ASP A 162 -18.76 17.28 1.66
CA ASP A 162 -18.68 15.92 2.19
C ASP A 162 -17.29 15.63 2.76
N LEU A 163 -16.24 16.04 2.04
CA LEU A 163 -14.86 15.93 2.52
C LEU A 163 -14.67 16.67 3.85
N SER A 164 -15.20 17.89 3.97
CA SER A 164 -15.12 18.68 5.21
C SER A 164 -15.94 18.06 6.35
N LEU A 165 -17.06 17.41 6.05
CA LEU A 165 -17.85 16.67 7.03
C LEU A 165 -17.09 15.45 7.55
N MET A 166 -16.58 14.62 6.64
CA MET A 166 -15.83 13.41 6.99
C MET A 166 -14.51 13.75 7.70
N GLU A 167 -13.84 14.83 7.29
CA GLU A 167 -12.64 15.35 7.98
C GLU A 167 -12.93 15.68 9.45
N ARG A 168 -13.96 16.48 9.71
CA ARG A 168 -14.36 16.84 11.08
C ARG A 168 -14.72 15.61 11.91
N TRP A 169 -15.40 14.64 11.29
CA TRP A 169 -15.72 13.38 11.96
C TRP A 169 -14.44 12.59 12.33
N CYS A 170 -13.48 12.47 11.41
CA CYS A 170 -12.19 11.81 11.69
C CYS A 170 -11.39 12.52 12.77
N LEU A 171 -11.34 13.87 12.76
CA LEU A 171 -10.71 14.66 13.83
C LEU A 171 -11.34 14.37 15.19
N GLY A 172 -12.68 14.34 15.26
CA GLY A 172 -13.38 13.98 16.49
C GLY A 172 -13.07 12.56 16.96
N LYS A 173 -12.86 11.60 16.05
CA LYS A 173 -12.43 10.24 16.40
C LYS A 173 -10.98 10.15 16.87
N LEU A 174 -10.14 11.10 16.47
CA LEU A 174 -8.76 11.22 16.92
C LEU A 174 -8.62 12.11 18.16
N ASN A 175 -9.72 12.63 18.71
CA ASN A 175 -9.72 13.64 19.78
C ASN A 175 -8.81 14.84 19.48
N TYR A 176 -8.61 15.17 18.20
CA TYR A 176 -7.66 16.20 17.74
C TYR A 176 -6.18 15.95 18.13
N GLU A 177 -5.83 14.74 18.61
CA GLU A 177 -4.48 14.34 19.00
C GLU A 177 -3.70 13.79 17.78
N LEU A 178 -3.27 14.72 16.91
CA LEU A 178 -2.52 14.40 15.70
C LEU A 178 -1.00 14.26 15.95
N ALA A 179 -0.47 14.97 16.94
CA ALA A 179 0.94 14.92 17.27
C ALA A 179 1.30 13.56 17.91
N ILE A 180 2.39 12.95 17.42
CA ILE A 180 2.90 11.67 17.90
C ILE A 180 4.41 11.82 18.06
N PRO A 181 4.99 11.37 19.18
CA PRO A 181 6.45 11.34 19.34
C PRO A 181 7.12 10.54 18.22
N TYR A 182 8.23 11.06 17.68
CA TYR A 182 8.90 10.47 16.52
C TYR A 182 9.31 9.00 16.77
N ASP A 183 9.84 8.71 17.96
CA ASP A 183 10.29 7.36 18.32
C ASP A 183 9.13 6.37 18.39
N GLU A 184 7.99 6.78 18.94
CA GLU A 184 6.76 5.98 18.98
C GLU A 184 6.25 5.70 17.56
N PHE A 185 6.24 6.74 16.72
CA PHE A 185 5.79 6.63 15.33
C PHE A 185 6.70 5.69 14.51
N LEU A 186 8.02 5.81 14.65
CA LEU A 186 8.99 4.97 13.95
C LEU A 186 8.93 3.50 14.43
N LEU A 187 8.80 3.31 15.74
CA LEU A 187 8.62 1.99 16.34
C LEU A 187 7.34 1.33 15.81
N TRP A 188 6.24 2.09 15.74
CA TRP A 188 4.98 1.62 15.18
C TRP A 188 5.11 1.29 13.69
N GLU A 189 5.73 2.15 12.88
CA GLU A 189 5.92 1.90 11.44
C GLU A 189 6.65 0.57 11.23
N THR A 190 7.73 0.35 11.99
CA THR A 190 8.59 -0.83 11.89
C THR A 190 7.87 -2.09 12.37
N ASN A 191 7.24 -2.05 13.54
CA ASN A 191 6.65 -3.23 14.18
C ASN A 191 5.25 -3.59 13.69
N THR A 192 4.50 -2.62 13.18
CA THR A 192 3.11 -2.84 12.78
C THR A 192 2.99 -2.87 11.26
N LEU A 193 3.29 -1.74 10.60
CA LEU A 193 3.04 -1.59 9.17
C LEU A 193 4.02 -2.42 8.33
N MET A 194 5.32 -2.39 8.65
CA MET A 194 6.33 -3.12 7.88
C MET A 194 6.29 -4.63 8.15
N LYS A 195 5.95 -5.07 9.36
CA LYS A 195 5.75 -6.51 9.67
C LYS A 195 4.46 -7.07 9.06
N ALA A 196 3.44 -6.24 8.79
CA ALA A 196 2.26 -6.69 8.03
C ALA A 196 2.64 -7.28 6.65
N LYS A 197 3.79 -6.88 6.07
CA LYS A 197 4.37 -7.50 4.86
C LYS A 197 4.55 -9.01 4.97
N LEU A 198 4.88 -9.52 6.16
CA LEU A 198 5.27 -10.91 6.38
C LEU A 198 4.07 -11.87 6.45
N ARG A 199 2.85 -11.35 6.67
CA ARG A 199 1.62 -12.16 6.70
C ARG A 199 1.02 -12.44 5.32
N VAL A 200 1.52 -11.78 4.26
CA VAL A 200 0.98 -11.85 2.88
C VAL A 200 1.53 -13.07 2.11
N GLY A 201 2.28 -13.96 2.77
CA GLY A 201 3.07 -15.03 2.13
C GLY A 201 2.48 -16.44 2.16
N THR A 202 1.18 -16.65 2.38
CA THR A 202 0.60 -18.00 2.28
C THR A 202 -0.82 -17.95 1.73
N PRO A 203 -1.12 -18.51 0.54
CA PRO A 203 -2.49 -18.77 0.16
C PRO A 203 -3.04 -19.83 1.09
N ALA A 204 -3.90 -19.43 2.02
CA ALA A 204 -4.76 -20.33 2.80
C ALA A 204 -5.83 -20.93 1.87
N ASN A 205 -5.40 -21.80 0.96
CA ASN A 205 -6.26 -22.70 0.19
C ASN A 205 -5.54 -24.05 0.10
N ALA A 206 -5.29 -24.65 1.27
CA ALA A 206 -5.17 -26.09 1.34
C ALA A 206 -6.62 -26.63 1.39
N PRO A 207 -7.05 -27.45 0.42
CA PRO A 207 -8.37 -28.08 0.52
C PRO A 207 -8.39 -28.94 1.78
N VAL A 208 -9.38 -28.69 2.64
CA VAL A 208 -9.71 -29.56 3.78
C VAL A 208 -9.94 -30.96 3.22
N LYS A 209 -8.98 -31.86 3.43
CA LYS A 209 -9.18 -33.29 3.19
C LYS A 209 -10.23 -33.74 4.20
N ARG A 210 -11.46 -33.95 3.72
CA ARG A 210 -12.50 -34.65 4.49
C ARG A 210 -11.89 -35.97 4.99
N PRO A 211 -12.05 -36.33 6.28
CA PRO A 211 -11.70 -37.65 6.75
C PRO A 211 -12.42 -38.70 5.90
N ARG A 212 -11.66 -39.70 5.45
CA ARG A 212 -12.21 -40.86 4.74
C ARG A 212 -12.98 -41.66 5.78
N GLU A 213 -14.30 -41.69 5.69
CA GLU A 213 -15.11 -42.62 6.47
C GLU A 213 -14.64 -44.04 6.13
N SER A 214 -14.30 -44.82 7.15
CA SER A 214 -14.02 -46.24 7.03
C SER A 214 -15.35 -46.95 6.79
N ASP A 215 -15.48 -47.58 5.63
CA ASP A 215 -16.57 -48.49 5.30
C ASP A 215 -16.63 -49.60 6.37
N ASN A 216 -17.60 -49.50 7.27
CA ASN A 216 -18.04 -50.62 8.09
C ASN A 216 -19.24 -51.25 7.39
N ASP A 217 -18.97 -52.33 6.66
CA ASP A 217 -19.97 -53.32 6.28
C ASP A 217 -20.64 -53.84 7.56
N TYR A 218 -21.90 -53.48 7.78
CA TYR A 218 -22.80 -54.18 8.70
C TYR A 218 -24.14 -54.42 8.02
N ASP A 219 -24.22 -55.63 7.48
CA ASP A 219 -25.35 -56.54 7.35
C ASP A 219 -26.76 -55.96 7.21
N ALA A 220 -27.32 -56.23 6.03
CA ALA A 220 -28.73 -56.10 5.73
C ALA A 220 -29.54 -57.16 6.50
N ASN A 221 -30.26 -56.76 7.55
CA ASN A 221 -31.59 -57.30 7.93
C ASN A 221 -32.07 -56.73 9.28
N SER A 222 -32.67 -55.53 9.28
CA SER A 222 -33.59 -55.14 10.37
C SER A 222 -34.50 -53.96 9.98
N TRP A 223 -35.26 -54.12 8.90
CA TRP A 223 -36.35 -53.20 8.55
C TRP A 223 -37.70 -53.83 8.90
N LYS A 224 -37.95 -54.11 10.18
CA LYS A 224 -39.31 -54.29 10.71
C LYS A 224 -39.36 -53.81 12.17
N GLN A 225 -40.42 -53.06 12.48
CA GLN A 225 -40.74 -52.40 13.76
C GLN A 225 -39.91 -51.12 13.95
N ILE A 226 -40.49 -49.92 14.03
CA ILE A 226 -41.59 -49.51 14.89
C ILE A 226 -42.36 -48.37 14.21
N LYS A 227 -43.66 -48.58 13.96
CA LYS A 227 -44.66 -47.52 13.91
C LYS A 227 -45.50 -47.67 15.17
N SER A 228 -45.41 -46.75 16.11
CA SER A 228 -46.48 -46.49 17.09
C SER A 228 -46.20 -45.22 17.88
N CYS A 229 -47.27 -44.44 18.04
CA CYS A 229 -47.42 -43.16 18.75
C CYS A 229 -46.99 -41.91 17.97
#